data_AF-A0A6I9YZV3-F1
#
_entry.id   AF-A0A6I9YZV3-F1
#
_cell.length_a   1.000
_cell.length_b   1.000
_cell.length_c   1.000
_cell.angle_alpha   90.00
_cell.angle_beta   90.00
_cell.angle_gamma   90.00
#
_symmetry.space_group_name_H-M   'P 1'
#
loop_
_entity.id
_entity.type
_entity.pdbx_description
1 polymer ?
#
loop_
_entity_poly.entity_id
_entity_poly.type
_entity_poly.pdbx_seq_one_letter_code
_entity_poly.pdbx_strand_id
1 'polypeptide(L)'
;MDSAAAARSLLGLCLLLWKSGITSGRETRLTTPITPRETFSEDFIHLKVGNRSLRNGVGISVAYFCSKPCVITLEAKASFDSRNAVSVYKKQWKGHRRVRTNRTLSLTFPNSMVFRDDYIIKRSLNVDYVILYAWITHKEAAIHRAPQAGSYWRAVVRDYSFLDPVPPFERPYKEHKVCLTWSAEQAWKRQANRIPRCPHENDLMEILSFPYASSGERTGIVKKFPKFINRELEAIRKHHTSYPMFTVSAWLYLLRYCETSLCGILYFIDSGEMYGTPAVFLTNTGYLHVQMHFVKGGDLAVKTTLPLPLRRWFRLDLSINGQEIDITIVQKNMTIFQRQLFNFQQDFYYDDTGGYLVLGGSRYVPGVKGYFGSVKYYRLNNLETKRFSHPFSNKEISEKIELYYHKRANIQNGITNQRFSLKYFEENQQCPLDNYYWELINKHRSPLKCVPLDWETGLRGEDQSMLEDRRDAMPHFPEGNVLL
;
A
#
# COMPACT_ATOMS: atom_id res chain seq x y z
N MET A 1 -64.67 10.81 -8.63
CA MET A 1 -64.77 9.65 -7.72
C MET A 1 -63.71 8.66 -8.18
N ASP A 2 -62.44 8.97 -7.93
CA ASP A 2 -61.68 8.60 -6.71
C ASP A 2 -61.32 7.10 -6.75
N SER A 3 -60.09 6.62 -6.67
CA SER A 3 -58.76 7.18 -6.35
C SER A 3 -57.72 6.19 -6.94
N ALA A 4 -56.60 6.55 -7.57
CA ALA A 4 -55.61 7.58 -7.25
C ALA A 4 -55.05 7.49 -5.82
N ALA A 5 -54.63 6.29 -5.36
CA ALA A 5 -53.99 6.15 -4.05
C ALA A 5 -52.77 5.20 -3.96
N ALA A 6 -52.39 4.48 -5.03
CA ALA A 6 -51.27 3.52 -4.95
C ALA A 6 -49.97 3.95 -5.65
N ALA A 7 -50.01 4.94 -6.55
CA ALA A 7 -48.85 5.30 -7.38
C ALA A 7 -47.99 6.48 -6.88
N ARG A 8 -48.32 7.08 -5.72
CA ARG A 8 -47.59 8.24 -5.17
C ARG A 8 -46.67 7.91 -3.98
N SER A 9 -46.61 6.67 -3.52
CA SER A 9 -45.78 6.29 -2.35
C SER A 9 -44.38 5.78 -2.69
N LEU A 10 -44.10 5.42 -3.96
CA LEU A 10 -42.79 4.85 -4.35
C LEU A 10 -41.84 5.84 -5.03
N LEU A 11 -42.32 6.99 -5.51
CA LEU A 11 -41.46 8.05 -6.10
C LEU A 11 -40.89 9.04 -5.07
N GLY A 12 -41.42 9.08 -3.84
CA GLY A 12 -40.92 9.94 -2.76
C GLY A 12 -39.70 9.39 -2.02
N LEU A 13 -39.44 8.08 -2.10
CA LEU A 13 -38.30 7.41 -1.44
C LEU A 13 -37.04 7.32 -2.30
N CYS A 14 -37.16 7.41 -3.63
CA CYS A 14 -36.00 7.39 -4.53
C CYS A 14 -35.28 8.75 -4.68
N LEU A 15 -35.89 9.87 -4.29
CA LEU A 15 -35.26 11.19 -4.40
C LEU A 15 -34.54 11.66 -3.12
N LEU A 16 -34.69 10.95 -1.99
CA LEU A 16 -34.00 11.28 -0.73
C LEU A 16 -32.73 10.47 -0.47
N LEU A 17 -32.44 9.44 -1.27
CA LEU A 17 -31.21 8.66 -1.15
C LEU A 17 -30.06 9.14 -2.05
N TRP A 18 -30.27 10.19 -2.86
CA TRP A 18 -29.28 10.68 -3.82
C TRP A 18 -28.34 11.79 -3.31
N LYS A 19 -28.34 12.07 -1.99
CA LYS A 19 -27.41 13.04 -1.36
C LYS A 19 -26.70 12.50 -0.12
N SER A 20 -26.22 11.26 -0.18
CA SER A 20 -25.19 10.78 0.76
C SER A 20 -23.97 10.31 -0.02
N GLY A 21 -23.26 11.29 -0.59
CA GLY A 21 -21.87 11.09 -0.97
C GLY A 21 -21.07 10.76 0.30
N ILE A 22 -20.46 9.58 0.30
CA ILE A 22 -19.47 9.18 1.29
C ILE A 22 -18.27 10.10 1.09
N THR A 23 -18.18 11.15 1.91
CA THR A 23 -17.01 12.01 1.95
C THR A 23 -15.93 11.32 2.78
N SER A 24 -14.90 10.86 2.07
CA SER A 24 -13.55 10.66 2.60
C SER A 24 -13.09 11.87 3.42
N GLY A 25 -12.26 11.61 4.44
CA GLY A 25 -11.90 12.51 5.54
C GLY A 25 -11.68 13.96 5.11
N ARG A 26 -12.64 14.83 5.44
CA ARG A 26 -12.44 16.27 5.41
C ARG A 26 -11.65 16.62 6.68
N GLU A 27 -10.42 17.10 6.51
CA GLU A 27 -9.70 17.81 7.56
C GLU A 27 -10.65 18.86 8.16
N THR A 28 -11.10 18.60 9.38
CA THR A 28 -12.04 19.48 10.08
C THR A 28 -11.25 20.60 10.74
N ARG A 29 -10.74 21.54 9.92
CA ARG A 29 -10.06 22.76 10.40
C ARG A 29 -11.01 23.91 10.71
N LEU A 30 -12.32 23.70 10.62
CA LEU A 30 -13.33 24.73 10.92
C LEU A 30 -14.37 24.14 11.86
N THR A 31 -14.18 24.37 13.16
CA THR A 31 -15.28 24.30 14.13
C THR A 31 -16.26 25.43 13.79
N THR A 32 -17.43 25.09 13.26
CA THR A 32 -18.54 26.02 13.19
C THR A 32 -18.95 26.37 14.62
N PRO A 33 -18.95 27.65 15.03
CA PRO A 33 -19.49 28.03 16.32
C PRO A 33 -21.00 27.75 16.28
N ILE A 34 -21.41 26.71 17.01
CA ILE A 34 -22.83 26.48 17.28
C ILE A 34 -23.20 27.55 18.32
N THR A 35 -23.82 28.64 17.87
CA THR A 35 -24.43 29.62 18.77
C THR A 35 -25.46 28.88 19.62
N PRO A 36 -25.35 28.89 20.97
CA PRO A 36 -26.37 28.31 21.81
C PRO A 36 -27.68 29.06 21.55
N ARG A 37 -28.78 28.32 21.32
CA ARG A 37 -30.12 28.89 21.52
C ARG A 37 -30.19 29.28 22.99
N GLU A 38 -30.03 30.57 23.29
CA GLU A 38 -30.32 31.15 24.60
C GLU A 38 -31.83 31.01 24.85
N THR A 39 -32.21 29.85 25.35
CA THR A 39 -33.37 29.76 26.22
C THR A 39 -32.89 30.27 27.56
N PHE A 40 -33.44 31.38 28.05
CA PHE A 40 -33.19 31.89 29.39
C PHE A 40 -33.67 30.85 30.42
N SER A 41 -32.85 29.84 30.63
CA SER A 41 -32.92 28.90 31.73
C SER A 41 -32.28 29.59 32.93
N GLU A 42 -32.95 29.61 34.08
CA GLU A 42 -32.35 30.09 35.33
C GLU A 42 -31.07 29.31 35.70
N ASP A 43 -30.92 28.09 35.18
CA ASP A 43 -29.74 27.25 35.41
C ASP A 43 -28.54 27.71 34.61
N PHE A 44 -27.37 27.68 35.24
CA PHE A 44 -26.10 27.90 34.55
C PHE A 44 -25.03 26.97 35.10
N ILE A 45 -24.02 26.72 34.27
CA ILE A 45 -22.76 26.12 34.67
C ILE A 45 -21.63 26.83 33.94
N HIS A 46 -20.59 27.20 34.69
CA HIS A 46 -19.39 27.82 34.15
C HIS A 46 -18.16 27.13 34.72
N LEU A 47 -17.29 26.71 33.81
CA LEU A 47 -16.03 26.07 34.13
C LEU A 47 -14.90 27.09 34.03
N LYS A 48 -14.23 27.33 35.15
CA LYS A 48 -13.04 28.19 35.23
C LYS A 48 -11.82 27.33 35.53
N VAL A 49 -10.89 27.29 34.57
CA VAL A 49 -9.61 26.60 34.71
C VAL A 49 -8.55 27.63 35.07
N GLY A 50 -7.86 27.45 36.20
CA GLY A 50 -6.80 28.38 36.62
C GLY A 50 -5.56 28.28 35.73
N ASN A 51 -4.96 27.08 35.65
CA ASN A 51 -3.85 26.79 34.75
C ASN A 51 -4.30 25.73 33.73
N ARG A 52 -4.20 26.07 32.43
CA ARG A 52 -4.63 25.19 31.35
C ARG A 52 -3.63 24.08 31.03
N SER A 53 -2.39 24.15 31.52
CA SER A 53 -1.39 23.11 31.33
C SER A 53 -1.84 21.78 31.95
N LEU A 54 -1.77 20.70 31.18
CA LEU A 54 -2.11 19.35 31.61
C LEU A 54 -1.11 18.85 32.65
N ARG A 55 -1.49 18.93 33.92
CA ARG A 55 -0.71 18.44 35.07
C ARG A 55 -1.63 17.78 36.09
N ASN A 56 -1.07 16.95 36.96
CA ASN A 56 -1.80 16.52 38.14
C ASN A 56 -1.96 17.67 39.12
N GLY A 57 -3.10 17.72 39.79
CA GLY A 57 -3.37 18.74 40.78
C GLY A 57 -4.01 20.01 40.23
N VAL A 58 -4.31 20.09 38.92
CA VAL A 58 -4.90 21.29 38.29
C VAL A 58 -6.20 21.66 39.01
N GLY A 59 -6.20 22.85 39.60
CA GLY A 59 -7.35 23.43 40.27
C GLY A 59 -8.35 23.97 39.26
N ILE A 60 -9.54 23.40 39.27
CA ILE A 60 -10.68 23.87 38.49
C ILE A 60 -11.77 24.37 39.41
N SER A 61 -12.48 25.42 38.99
CA SER A 61 -13.62 25.98 39.70
C SER A 61 -14.87 25.80 38.83
N VAL A 62 -15.87 25.11 39.35
CA VAL A 62 -17.16 24.92 38.68
C VAL A 62 -18.20 25.76 39.41
N ALA A 63 -18.60 26.86 38.77
CA ALA A 63 -19.68 27.72 39.26
C ALA A 63 -21.00 27.27 38.64
N TYR A 64 -22.00 26.95 39.45
CA TYR A 64 -23.27 26.44 38.96
C TYR A 64 -24.45 26.92 39.79
N PHE A 65 -25.63 26.87 39.16
CA PHE A 65 -26.92 27.10 39.78
C PHE A 65 -27.95 26.12 39.22
N CYS A 66 -28.83 25.61 40.09
CA CYS A 66 -29.89 24.68 39.71
C CYS A 66 -31.25 25.13 40.27
N SER A 67 -32.23 25.33 39.38
CA SER A 67 -33.64 25.65 39.65
C SER A 67 -34.40 24.45 40.23
N LYS A 68 -34.01 23.22 39.85
CA LYS A 68 -34.51 21.93 40.34
C LYS A 68 -33.38 21.10 40.95
N PRO A 69 -33.67 20.09 41.81
CA PRO A 69 -32.67 19.14 42.26
C PRO A 69 -31.93 18.52 41.07
N CYS A 70 -30.61 18.64 41.05
CA CYS A 70 -29.80 18.33 39.87
C CYS A 70 -28.58 17.47 40.23
N VAL A 71 -27.98 16.86 39.22
CA VAL A 71 -26.67 16.21 39.27
C VAL A 71 -25.75 16.96 38.33
N ILE A 72 -24.63 17.43 38.86
CA ILE A 72 -23.57 18.06 38.10
C ILE A 72 -22.55 16.97 37.78
N THR A 73 -22.20 16.86 36.50
CA THR A 73 -21.15 15.95 36.04
C THR A 73 -20.01 16.76 35.45
N LEU A 74 -18.80 16.34 35.80
CA LEU A 74 -17.55 16.81 35.22
C LEU A 74 -16.81 15.60 34.64
N GLU A 75 -16.44 15.65 33.37
CA GLU A 75 -15.70 14.60 32.67
C GLU A 75 -14.55 15.20 31.87
N ALA A 76 -13.39 14.56 31.91
CA ALA A 76 -12.26 14.88 31.04
C ALA A 76 -12.11 13.77 29.99
N LYS A 77 -12.05 14.16 28.71
CA LYS A 77 -11.77 13.25 27.61
C LYS A 77 -10.48 13.63 26.91
N ALA A 78 -9.61 12.64 26.71
CA ALA A 78 -8.32 12.81 26.06
C ALA A 78 -8.29 12.18 24.68
N SER A 79 -7.50 12.78 23.79
CA SER A 79 -7.13 12.22 22.50
C SER A 79 -5.64 11.88 22.50
N PHE A 80 -5.32 10.72 21.92
CA PHE A 80 -3.97 10.19 21.76
C PHE A 80 -3.80 9.68 20.33
N ASP A 81 -2.56 9.50 19.88
CA ASP A 81 -2.22 9.04 18.52
C ASP A 81 -3.02 7.80 18.03
N SER A 82 -3.42 6.90 18.95
CA SER A 82 -4.14 5.67 18.62
C SER A 82 -5.63 5.65 18.97
N ARG A 83 -6.10 6.59 19.80
CA ARG A 83 -7.47 6.57 20.36
C ARG A 83 -7.98 7.97 20.64
N ASN A 84 -9.19 8.25 20.17
CA ASN A 84 -9.84 9.55 20.37
C ASN A 84 -10.91 9.45 21.45
N ALA A 85 -11.11 10.56 22.18
CA ALA A 85 -12.20 10.76 23.14
C ALA A 85 -12.28 9.73 24.29
N VAL A 86 -11.14 9.29 24.82
CA VAL A 86 -11.06 8.39 25.97
C VAL A 86 -11.36 9.13 27.26
N SER A 87 -12.30 8.63 28.07
CA SER A 87 -12.62 9.22 29.39
C SER A 87 -11.50 8.93 30.39
N VAL A 88 -10.82 9.97 30.88
CA VAL A 88 -9.66 9.86 31.77
C VAL A 88 -9.93 10.34 33.19
N TYR A 89 -11.03 11.09 33.38
CA TYR A 89 -11.50 11.53 34.68
C TYR A 89 -13.01 11.75 34.62
N LYS A 90 -13.73 11.33 35.66
CA LYS A 90 -15.17 11.59 35.80
C LYS A 90 -15.55 11.77 37.25
N LYS A 91 -16.26 12.83 37.58
CA LYS A 91 -16.79 13.10 38.92
C LYS A 91 -18.20 13.66 38.84
N GLN A 92 -19.05 13.20 39.76
CA GLN A 92 -20.44 13.61 39.86
C GLN A 92 -20.79 14.02 41.28
N TRP A 93 -21.64 15.02 41.41
CA TRP A 93 -22.19 15.42 42.71
C TRP A 93 -23.59 15.99 42.57
N LYS A 94 -24.34 15.98 43.68
CA LYS A 94 -25.68 16.52 43.75
C LYS A 94 -25.62 18.04 43.96
N GLY A 95 -26.41 18.78 43.19
CA GLY A 95 -26.62 20.22 43.39
C GLY A 95 -27.88 20.47 44.19
N HIS A 96 -27.81 21.42 45.12
CA HIS A 96 -28.95 21.87 45.90
C HIS A 96 -29.74 22.92 45.13
N ARG A 97 -31.06 22.93 45.35
CA ARG A 97 -32.00 23.81 44.67
C ARG A 97 -31.76 25.28 45.08
N ARG A 98 -31.73 26.17 44.09
CA ARG A 98 -31.65 27.64 44.23
C ARG A 98 -30.42 28.16 45.01
N VAL A 99 -29.33 27.40 45.05
CA VAL A 99 -28.08 27.82 45.69
C VAL A 99 -27.00 28.00 44.63
N ARG A 100 -26.49 29.23 44.49
CA ARG A 100 -25.32 29.51 43.67
C ARG A 100 -24.10 28.95 44.37
N THR A 101 -23.48 27.94 43.76
CA THR A 101 -22.32 27.25 44.35
C THR A 101 -21.11 27.43 43.44
N ASN A 102 -19.95 27.71 44.04
CA ASN A 102 -18.67 27.60 43.35
C ASN A 102 -17.88 26.48 44.00
N ARG A 103 -17.65 25.39 43.26
CA ARG A 103 -16.94 24.23 43.78
C ARG A 103 -15.57 24.12 43.13
N THR A 104 -14.53 24.14 43.95
CA THR A 104 -13.17 23.86 43.53
C THR A 104 -12.89 22.36 43.57
N LEU A 105 -12.21 21.86 42.54
CA LEU A 105 -11.81 20.46 42.41
C LEU A 105 -10.36 20.41 41.91
N SER A 106 -9.63 19.39 42.37
CA SER A 106 -8.30 19.09 41.87
C SER A 106 -8.37 17.87 40.95
N LEU A 107 -7.93 18.03 39.71
CA LEU A 107 -7.95 16.97 38.71
C LEU A 107 -6.75 16.03 38.88
N THR A 108 -7.02 14.73 38.76
CA THR A 108 -6.00 13.67 38.77
C THR A 108 -6.12 12.86 37.50
N PHE A 109 -5.03 12.79 36.74
CA PHE A 109 -4.92 12.10 35.47
C PHE A 109 -4.02 10.86 35.61
N PRO A 110 -4.15 9.88 34.69
CA PRO A 110 -3.24 8.76 34.60
C PRO A 110 -1.78 9.22 34.53
N ASN A 111 -0.88 8.56 35.28
CA ASN A 111 0.52 8.98 35.39
C ASN A 111 1.22 9.09 34.01
N SER A 112 0.90 8.20 33.07
CA SER A 112 1.49 8.20 31.72
C SER A 112 1.14 9.44 30.89
N MET A 113 0.11 10.22 31.26
CA MET A 113 -0.27 11.44 30.56
C MET A 113 0.42 12.70 31.09
N VAL A 114 0.83 12.69 32.36
CA VAL A 114 1.27 13.91 33.08
C VAL A 114 2.71 13.85 33.56
N PHE A 115 3.30 12.65 33.66
CA PHE A 115 4.69 12.45 34.03
C PHE A 115 5.51 11.92 32.85
N ARG A 116 6.80 12.21 32.91
CA ARG A 116 7.81 11.69 32.00
C ARG A 116 8.13 10.22 32.33
N ASP A 117 8.61 9.51 31.31
CA ASP A 117 9.05 8.13 31.45
C ASP A 117 10.20 7.97 32.44
N ASP A 118 10.02 7.03 33.36
CA ASP A 118 11.02 6.61 34.32
C ASP A 118 11.07 5.09 34.47
N TYR A 119 11.75 4.60 35.50
CA TYR A 119 11.87 3.15 35.72
C TYR A 119 10.52 2.45 35.97
N ILE A 120 9.58 3.16 36.60
CA ILE A 120 8.26 2.66 37.01
C ILE A 120 7.19 3.02 35.98
N ILE A 121 7.13 4.29 35.58
CA ILE A 121 6.26 4.79 34.53
C ILE A 121 6.97 4.53 33.20
N LYS A 122 6.53 3.48 32.52
CA LYS A 122 7.02 3.15 31.18
C LYS A 122 6.01 3.62 30.14
N ARG A 123 6.50 4.23 29.07
CA ARG A 123 5.76 4.67 27.88
C ARG A 123 4.73 5.77 28.17
N SER A 124 5.22 6.96 28.44
CA SER A 124 4.43 8.19 28.51
C SER A 124 3.69 8.37 27.21
N LEU A 125 2.40 8.67 27.30
CA LEU A 125 1.54 8.84 26.16
C LEU A 125 1.75 10.23 25.55
N ASN A 126 1.80 10.30 24.23
CA ASN A 126 1.62 11.56 23.54
C ASN A 126 0.12 11.93 23.60
N VAL A 127 -0.18 13.15 24.04
CA VAL A 127 -1.55 13.62 24.24
C VAL A 127 -1.78 14.77 23.29
N ASP A 128 -2.74 14.65 22.39
CA ASP A 128 -3.00 15.68 21.37
C ASP A 128 -3.80 16.84 21.93
N TYR A 129 -4.83 16.52 22.71
CA TYR A 129 -5.66 17.49 23.41
C TYR A 129 -6.49 16.80 24.50
N VAL A 130 -6.92 17.59 25.49
CA VAL A 130 -7.86 17.14 26.53
C VAL A 130 -8.99 18.15 26.64
N ILE A 131 -10.22 17.66 26.57
CA ILE A 131 -11.43 18.47 26.73
C ILE A 131 -12.09 18.16 28.07
N LEU A 132 -12.29 19.20 28.86
CA LEU A 132 -13.09 19.17 30.08
C LEU A 132 -14.52 19.54 29.75
N TYR A 133 -15.45 18.65 30.09
CA TYR A 133 -16.89 18.84 29.94
C TYR A 133 -17.54 18.98 31.31
N ALA A 134 -18.37 20.00 31.48
CA ALA A 134 -19.20 20.18 32.66
C ALA A 134 -20.66 20.33 32.26
N TRP A 135 -21.56 19.60 32.92
CA TRP A 135 -22.98 19.67 32.57
C TRP A 135 -23.91 19.35 33.74
N ILE A 136 -25.15 19.82 33.61
CA ILE A 136 -26.22 19.65 34.61
C ILE A 136 -27.31 18.75 34.03
N THR A 137 -27.73 17.76 34.82
CA THR A 137 -28.94 16.94 34.56
C THR A 137 -29.89 17.08 35.74
N HIS A 138 -31.17 17.38 35.49
CA HIS A 138 -32.18 17.37 36.56
C HIS A 138 -32.47 15.95 37.02
N LYS A 139 -32.74 15.78 38.31
CA LYS A 139 -33.34 14.55 38.81
C LYS A 139 -34.82 14.59 38.45
N GLU A 140 -35.22 13.77 37.49
CA GLU A 140 -36.65 13.49 37.28
C GLU A 140 -37.19 12.74 38.51
N ALA A 141 -38.41 13.09 38.93
CA ALA A 141 -39.13 12.32 39.94
C ALA A 141 -39.24 10.88 39.42
N ALA A 142 -38.81 9.92 40.23
CA ALA A 142 -38.59 8.53 39.83
C ALA A 142 -39.78 7.95 39.05
N ILE A 143 -39.64 7.82 37.74
CA ILE A 143 -40.38 6.85 36.94
C ILE A 143 -39.36 5.77 36.57
N HIS A 144 -39.61 4.56 37.04
CA HIS A 144 -38.78 3.37 36.82
C HIS A 144 -38.63 3.02 35.34
N ARG A 145 -37.76 3.71 34.60
CA ARG A 145 -37.34 3.31 33.26
C ARG A 145 -35.84 3.54 33.06
N ALA A 146 -35.10 2.43 33.23
CA ALA A 146 -33.70 2.18 32.87
C ALA A 146 -32.64 3.13 33.46
N PRO A 147 -31.43 2.65 33.80
CA PRO A 147 -30.31 3.50 34.19
C PRO A 147 -29.76 4.22 32.95
N GLN A 148 -30.50 5.21 32.42
CA GLN A 148 -29.99 6.08 31.37
C GLN A 148 -28.98 7.03 32.00
N ALA A 149 -27.70 6.67 31.92
CA ALA A 149 -26.61 7.56 32.31
C ALA A 149 -26.72 8.88 31.53
N GLY A 150 -26.94 9.99 32.22
CA GLY A 150 -27.09 11.31 31.61
C GLY A 150 -25.93 11.64 30.66
N SER A 151 -26.26 11.80 29.37
CA SER A 151 -25.29 12.16 28.32
C SER A 151 -25.10 13.68 28.29
N TYR A 152 -23.86 14.14 28.09
CA TYR A 152 -23.52 15.56 27.91
C TYR A 152 -24.42 16.26 26.87
N TRP A 153 -24.79 15.55 25.80
CA TRP A 153 -25.62 16.08 24.72
C TRP A 153 -27.08 16.28 25.10
N ARG A 154 -27.56 15.61 26.15
CA ARG A 154 -28.93 15.69 26.69
C ARG A 154 -29.01 16.53 27.97
N ALA A 155 -27.94 17.23 28.32
CA ALA A 155 -27.89 18.06 29.51
C ALA A 155 -28.76 19.32 29.36
N VAL A 156 -29.25 19.82 30.50
CA VAL A 156 -30.04 21.07 30.56
C VAL A 156 -29.14 22.26 30.25
N VAL A 157 -27.94 22.28 30.82
CA VAL A 157 -26.90 23.27 30.56
C VAL A 157 -25.55 22.57 30.53
N ARG A 158 -24.65 23.09 29.69
CA ARG A 158 -23.35 22.53 29.42
C ARG A 158 -22.31 23.62 29.21
N ASP A 159 -21.08 23.32 29.58
CA ASP A 159 -19.91 24.14 29.34
C ASP A 159 -18.69 23.23 29.09
N TYR A 160 -17.68 23.75 28.40
CA TYR A 160 -16.46 23.01 28.12
C TYR A 160 -15.23 23.90 28.08
N SER A 161 -14.06 23.30 28.32
CA SER A 161 -12.77 23.98 28.21
C SER A 161 -11.67 23.01 27.78
N PHE A 162 -10.58 23.55 27.24
CA PHE A 162 -9.42 22.77 26.80
C PHE A 162 -8.30 22.85 27.83
N LEU A 163 -7.58 21.74 27.99
CA LEU A 163 -6.28 21.72 28.65
C LEU A 163 -5.19 21.54 27.59
N ASP A 164 -4.14 22.34 27.73
CA ASP A 164 -2.97 22.34 26.85
C ASP A 164 -2.08 21.14 27.22
N PRO A 165 -1.86 20.19 26.30
CA PRO A 165 -0.99 19.05 26.56
C PRO A 165 0.46 19.50 26.71
N VAL A 166 1.22 18.76 27.53
CA VAL A 166 2.66 18.96 27.68
C VAL A 166 3.38 17.80 26.99
N PRO A 167 4.38 18.05 26.12
CA PRO A 167 5.16 16.98 25.49
C PRO A 167 5.82 16.06 26.55
N PRO A 168 5.92 14.74 26.31
CA PRO A 168 6.48 13.79 27.29
C PRO A 168 7.84 14.17 27.90
N PHE A 169 8.72 14.83 27.14
CA PHE A 169 10.07 15.21 27.61
C PHE A 169 10.09 16.44 28.51
N GLU A 170 9.11 17.32 28.40
CA GLU A 170 8.97 18.53 29.23
C GLU A 170 8.18 18.27 30.52
N ARG A 171 7.60 17.07 30.65
CA ARG A 171 6.88 16.67 31.86
C ARG A 171 7.84 16.42 33.03
N PRO A 172 7.39 16.67 34.27
CA PRO A 172 8.17 16.33 35.45
C PRO A 172 8.27 14.82 35.64
N TYR A 173 9.31 14.37 36.35
CA TYR A 173 9.37 13.01 36.89
C TYR A 173 8.40 12.86 38.05
N LYS A 174 7.85 11.65 38.24
CA LYS A 174 7.02 11.36 39.40
C LYS A 174 7.90 10.99 40.59
N GLU A 175 7.62 11.56 41.75
CA GLU A 175 8.17 11.06 43.00
C GLU A 175 7.49 9.74 43.38
N HIS A 176 8.25 8.65 43.31
CA HIS A 176 7.78 7.33 43.70
C HIS A 176 8.13 7.07 45.17
N LYS A 177 7.17 6.54 45.93
CA LYS A 177 7.41 6.05 47.31
C LYS A 177 8.07 4.66 47.31
N VAL A 178 9.04 4.45 46.42
CA VAL A 178 9.73 3.18 46.23
C VAL A 178 11.19 3.49 45.94
N CYS A 179 12.09 2.81 46.65
CA CYS A 179 13.52 2.91 46.40
C CYS A 179 13.93 1.91 45.32
N LEU A 180 14.64 2.39 44.30
CA LEU A 180 15.28 1.51 43.32
C LEU A 180 16.53 0.89 43.93
N THR A 181 16.88 -0.31 43.49
CA THR A 181 18.23 -0.84 43.76
C THR A 181 19.27 0.05 43.09
N TRP A 182 20.47 0.13 43.66
CA TRP A 182 21.55 0.97 43.11
C TRP A 182 21.81 0.68 41.62
N SER A 183 21.83 -0.59 41.21
CA SER A 183 22.03 -0.96 39.80
C SER A 183 20.91 -0.45 38.88
N ALA A 184 19.65 -0.55 39.32
CA ALA A 184 18.50 -0.07 38.56
C ALA A 184 18.50 1.46 38.43
N GLU A 185 18.83 2.17 39.51
CA GLU A 185 18.96 3.62 39.51
C GLU A 185 20.07 4.10 38.55
N GLN A 186 21.24 3.47 38.60
CA GLN A 186 22.36 3.80 37.71
C GLN A 186 22.03 3.53 36.24
N ALA A 187 21.38 2.40 35.95
CA ALA A 187 20.93 2.08 34.60
C ALA A 187 19.92 3.11 34.07
N TRP A 188 18.97 3.53 34.91
CA TRP A 188 18.00 4.56 34.56
C TRP A 188 18.66 5.93 34.34
N LYS A 189 19.56 6.39 35.23
CA LYS A 189 20.27 7.68 35.08
C LYS A 189 21.03 7.79 33.76
N ARG A 190 21.61 6.68 33.28
CA ARG A 190 22.29 6.63 31.96
C ARG A 190 21.35 6.81 30.77
N GLN A 191 20.07 6.44 30.92
CA GLN A 191 19.07 6.48 29.85
C GLN A 191 18.14 7.70 29.95
N ALA A 192 17.90 8.24 31.15
CA ALA A 192 16.92 9.28 31.45
C ALA A 192 17.08 10.55 30.59
N ASN A 193 18.32 10.94 30.29
CA ASN A 193 18.64 12.13 29.50
C ASN A 193 18.97 11.84 28.03
N ARG A 194 18.81 10.61 27.57
CA ARG A 194 18.97 10.28 26.16
C ARG A 194 17.67 10.59 25.43
N ILE A 195 17.73 11.49 24.46
CA ILE A 195 16.68 11.64 23.46
C ILE A 195 16.63 10.32 22.68
N PRO A 196 15.48 9.61 22.64
CA PRO A 196 15.34 8.42 21.82
C PRO A 196 15.67 8.79 20.38
N ARG A 197 16.72 8.18 19.82
CA ARG A 197 16.97 8.26 18.38
C ARG A 197 15.98 7.30 17.74
N CYS A 198 15.01 7.84 17.00
CA CYS A 198 14.16 7.00 16.16
C CYS A 198 15.05 6.28 15.16
N PRO A 199 15.08 4.93 15.15
CA PRO A 199 15.75 4.23 14.08
C PRO A 199 15.09 4.67 12.77
N HIS A 200 15.88 5.18 11.85
CA HIS A 200 15.37 5.55 10.53
C HIS A 200 15.02 4.26 9.79
N GLU A 201 13.76 3.85 9.88
CA GLU A 201 13.20 2.73 9.17
C GLU A 201 12.37 3.26 8.00
N ASN A 202 12.71 2.80 6.79
CA ASN A 202 12.08 3.24 5.55
C ASN A 202 11.01 2.22 5.13
N ASP A 203 9.90 2.69 4.57
CA ASP A 203 8.84 1.83 4.03
C ASP A 203 9.18 1.28 2.63
N LEU A 204 10.16 1.88 1.95
CA LEU A 204 10.69 1.41 0.68
C LEU A 204 11.56 0.15 0.87
N MET A 205 11.14 -0.92 0.22
CA MET A 205 11.90 -2.16 0.05
C MET A 205 12.38 -2.32 -1.39
N GLU A 206 13.68 -2.50 -1.57
CA GLU A 206 14.24 -2.95 -2.83
C GLU A 206 14.19 -4.48 -2.88
N ILE A 207 13.25 -5.03 -3.65
CA ILE A 207 13.08 -6.48 -3.78
C ILE A 207 14.19 -7.04 -4.67
N LEU A 208 14.49 -6.33 -5.76
CA LEU A 208 15.52 -6.67 -6.73
C LEU A 208 16.23 -5.40 -7.19
N SER A 209 17.55 -5.38 -7.13
CA SER A 209 18.40 -4.25 -7.52
C SER A 209 19.17 -4.49 -8.82
N PHE A 210 19.23 -5.74 -9.29
CA PHE A 210 19.99 -6.16 -10.46
C PHE A 210 19.11 -6.92 -11.47
N PRO A 211 19.46 -6.95 -12.76
CA PRO A 211 18.68 -7.68 -13.74
C PRO A 211 18.59 -9.18 -13.45
N TYR A 212 17.39 -9.73 -13.44
CA TYR A 212 17.11 -11.17 -13.30
C TYR A 212 16.54 -11.72 -14.60
N ALA A 213 17.20 -12.73 -15.17
CA ALA A 213 16.72 -13.42 -16.36
C ALA A 213 15.73 -14.53 -15.95
N SER A 214 14.49 -14.39 -16.39
CA SER A 214 13.42 -15.37 -16.16
C SER A 214 13.26 -16.26 -17.39
N SER A 215 13.48 -17.57 -17.23
CA SER A 215 13.43 -18.58 -18.30
C SER A 215 12.01 -18.84 -18.83
N GLY A 216 10.99 -18.47 -18.03
CA GLY A 216 9.59 -18.85 -18.25
C GLY A 216 9.19 -20.15 -17.55
N GLU A 217 10.11 -20.77 -16.79
CA GLU A 217 9.86 -22.00 -16.06
C GLU A 217 9.20 -21.75 -14.70
N ARG A 218 8.96 -22.82 -13.94
CA ARG A 218 8.35 -22.80 -12.60
C ARG A 218 9.32 -22.38 -11.49
N THR A 219 10.18 -21.40 -11.80
CA THR A 219 11.25 -20.91 -10.92
C THR A 219 11.23 -19.38 -10.86
N GLY A 220 11.55 -18.85 -9.69
CA GLY A 220 11.46 -17.41 -9.43
C GLY A 220 12.09 -17.02 -8.11
N ILE A 221 11.99 -15.75 -7.77
CA ILE A 221 12.57 -15.16 -6.58
C ILE A 221 11.50 -15.06 -5.49
N VAL A 222 11.80 -15.55 -4.29
CA VAL A 222 10.92 -15.46 -3.14
C VAL A 222 11.43 -14.42 -2.15
N LYS A 223 10.54 -13.53 -1.69
CA LYS A 223 10.85 -12.51 -0.70
C LYS A 223 9.86 -12.55 0.47
N LYS A 224 10.40 -12.67 1.68
CA LYS A 224 9.64 -12.50 2.94
C LYS A 224 9.91 -11.11 3.50
N PHE A 225 8.85 -10.43 3.95
CA PHE A 225 8.95 -9.12 4.55
C PHE A 225 8.82 -9.18 6.07
N PRO A 226 9.78 -8.64 6.83
CA PRO A 226 9.66 -8.56 8.28
C PRO A 226 8.63 -7.49 8.68
N LYS A 227 8.14 -7.61 9.91
CA LYS A 227 7.37 -6.55 10.58
C LYS A 227 8.23 -5.32 10.78
N PHE A 228 7.62 -4.14 10.85
CA PHE A 228 8.36 -2.93 11.16
C PHE A 228 8.89 -2.99 12.61
N ILE A 229 10.13 -2.53 12.80
CA ILE A 229 10.73 -2.37 14.13
C ILE A 229 10.04 -1.21 14.85
N ASN A 230 9.74 -0.13 14.11
CA ASN A 230 8.95 0.99 14.57
C ASN A 230 7.48 0.57 14.76
N ARG A 231 6.99 0.76 15.99
CA ARG A 231 5.63 0.36 16.38
C ARG A 231 4.54 1.18 15.72
N GLU A 232 4.80 2.44 15.40
CA GLU A 232 3.85 3.31 14.71
C GLU A 232 3.70 2.86 13.26
N LEU A 233 4.81 2.59 12.57
CA LEU A 233 4.78 2.02 11.22
C LEU A 233 4.10 0.65 11.19
N GLU A 234 4.36 -0.21 12.18
CA GLU A 234 3.67 -1.50 12.30
C GLU A 234 2.18 -1.35 12.62
N ALA A 235 1.78 -0.33 13.38
CA ALA A 235 0.37 -0.03 13.64
C ALA A 235 -0.35 0.46 12.38
N ILE A 236 0.30 1.32 11.60
CA ILE A 236 -0.20 1.78 10.30
C ILE A 236 -0.33 0.59 9.34
N ARG A 237 0.70 -0.25 9.22
CA ARG A 237 0.67 -1.47 8.40
C ARG A 237 -0.51 -2.38 8.75
N LYS A 238 -0.74 -2.63 10.04
CA LYS A 238 -1.88 -3.43 10.53
C LYS A 238 -3.23 -2.77 10.24
N HIS A 239 -3.30 -1.44 10.27
CA HIS A 239 -4.50 -0.72 9.88
C HIS A 239 -4.79 -0.89 8.38
N HIS A 240 -3.74 -0.93 7.55
CA HIS A 240 -3.86 -1.15 6.11
C HIS A 240 -4.22 -2.59 5.73
N THR A 241 -4.27 -3.54 6.69
CA THR A 241 -4.60 -4.94 6.36
C THR A 241 -5.98 -5.12 5.76
N SER A 242 -6.96 -4.32 6.19
CA SER A 242 -8.32 -4.28 5.63
C SER A 242 -8.57 -3.10 4.68
N TYR A 243 -7.55 -2.30 4.42
CA TYR A 243 -7.60 -1.16 3.49
C TYR A 243 -6.17 -0.90 2.96
N PRO A 244 -5.69 -1.72 2.01
CA PRO A 244 -4.29 -1.70 1.60
C PRO A 244 -3.93 -0.41 0.88
N MET A 245 -2.82 0.20 1.29
CA MET A 245 -2.20 1.32 0.57
C MET A 245 -0.73 0.99 0.32
N PHE A 246 -0.42 0.61 -0.92
CA PHE A 246 0.94 0.25 -1.31
C PHE A 246 1.17 0.42 -2.80
N THR A 247 2.45 0.51 -3.20
CA THR A 247 2.85 0.55 -4.61
C THR A 247 3.98 -0.43 -4.89
N VAL A 248 3.86 -1.21 -5.95
CA VAL A 248 4.94 -2.01 -6.51
C VAL A 248 5.32 -1.47 -7.88
N SER A 249 6.62 -1.28 -8.10
CA SER A 249 7.16 -0.78 -9.37
C SER A 249 8.24 -1.73 -9.87
N ALA A 250 8.05 -2.30 -11.05
CA ALA A 250 8.93 -3.32 -11.62
C ALA A 250 9.31 -3.00 -13.07
N TRP A 251 10.60 -3.01 -13.38
CA TRP A 251 11.06 -2.97 -14.77
C TRP A 251 11.01 -4.37 -15.39
N LEU A 252 10.48 -4.47 -16.60
CA LEU A 252 10.25 -5.72 -17.31
C LEU A 252 10.67 -5.60 -18.78
N TYR A 253 11.23 -6.69 -19.30
CA TYR A 253 11.50 -6.91 -20.73
C TYR A 253 10.95 -8.28 -21.12
N LEU A 254 9.83 -8.30 -21.83
CA LEU A 254 9.16 -9.55 -22.20
C LEU A 254 9.62 -10.04 -23.58
N LEU A 255 9.98 -11.31 -23.69
CA LEU A 255 10.42 -11.89 -24.97
C LEU A 255 9.24 -12.44 -25.80
N ARG A 256 8.27 -13.01 -25.11
CA ARG A 256 7.03 -13.58 -25.64
C ARG A 256 5.97 -13.54 -24.53
N TYR A 257 4.71 -13.67 -24.91
CA TYR A 257 3.62 -13.90 -23.95
C TYR A 257 3.66 -15.33 -23.39
N CYS A 258 2.80 -15.62 -22.43
CA CYS A 258 2.80 -16.93 -21.76
C CYS A 258 2.49 -18.08 -22.73
N GLU A 259 3.16 -19.21 -22.54
CA GLU A 259 2.87 -20.44 -23.28
C GLU A 259 1.62 -21.13 -22.73
N THR A 260 1.37 -20.97 -21.43
CA THR A 260 0.14 -21.38 -20.72
C THR A 260 -0.87 -20.24 -20.66
N SER A 261 -2.09 -20.53 -20.18
CA SER A 261 -3.16 -19.52 -20.02
C SER A 261 -2.71 -18.31 -19.19
N LEU A 262 -1.98 -18.57 -18.10
CA LEU A 262 -1.39 -17.57 -17.22
C LEU A 262 0.07 -17.91 -16.89
N CYS A 263 0.90 -16.89 -16.72
CA CYS A 263 2.24 -16.99 -16.15
C CYS A 263 2.51 -15.84 -15.17
N GLY A 264 3.32 -16.10 -14.14
CA GLY A 264 3.59 -15.20 -13.03
C GLY A 264 4.52 -14.04 -13.39
N ILE A 265 4.08 -12.82 -13.06
CA ILE A 265 4.96 -11.64 -12.96
C ILE A 265 5.33 -11.44 -11.50
N LEU A 266 4.33 -11.25 -10.64
CA LEU A 266 4.49 -10.97 -9.23
C LEU A 266 3.24 -11.40 -8.48
N TYR A 267 3.35 -12.24 -7.45
CA TYR A 267 2.19 -12.63 -6.66
C TYR A 267 2.55 -12.95 -5.22
N PHE A 268 1.61 -12.71 -4.33
CA PHE A 268 1.72 -13.04 -2.92
C PHE A 268 1.14 -14.43 -2.64
N ILE A 269 1.84 -15.22 -1.83
CA ILE A 269 1.35 -16.48 -1.27
C ILE A 269 1.20 -16.28 0.24
N ASP A 270 0.01 -16.54 0.76
CA ASP A 270 -0.29 -16.38 2.18
C ASP A 270 0.21 -17.57 3.03
N SER A 271 0.03 -17.47 4.35
CA SER A 271 0.40 -18.54 5.29
C SER A 271 -0.36 -19.85 5.08
N GLY A 272 -1.48 -19.83 4.35
CA GLY A 272 -2.25 -21.01 3.97
C GLY A 272 -1.79 -21.64 2.66
N GLU A 273 -0.69 -21.14 2.06
CA GLU A 273 -0.17 -21.58 0.76
C GLU A 273 -1.14 -21.31 -0.40
N MET A 274 -1.98 -20.28 -0.28
CA MET A 274 -2.92 -19.84 -1.30
C MET A 274 -2.51 -18.51 -1.92
N TYR A 275 -2.99 -18.22 -3.12
CA TYR A 275 -2.79 -16.92 -3.76
C TYR A 275 -3.50 -15.84 -2.95
N GLY A 276 -2.73 -14.85 -2.49
CA GLY A 276 -3.23 -13.68 -1.81
C GLY A 276 -3.18 -12.42 -2.67
N THR A 277 -3.39 -11.28 -2.02
CA THR A 277 -3.29 -9.95 -2.64
C THR A 277 -1.83 -9.47 -2.67
N PRO A 278 -1.33 -8.84 -3.74
CA PRO A 278 -1.83 -8.95 -5.11
C PRO A 278 -1.32 -10.24 -5.77
N ALA A 279 -2.07 -10.76 -6.74
CA ALA A 279 -1.61 -11.79 -7.65
C ALA A 279 -1.64 -11.27 -9.10
N VAL A 280 -0.46 -10.98 -9.64
CA VAL A 280 -0.25 -10.33 -10.95
C VAL A 280 0.32 -11.34 -11.94
N PHE A 281 -0.50 -11.67 -12.93
CA PHE A 281 -0.21 -12.62 -13.98
C PHE A 281 -0.23 -11.96 -15.36
N LEU A 282 0.47 -12.57 -16.30
CA LEU A 282 0.38 -12.28 -17.73
C LEU A 282 -0.49 -13.36 -18.38
N THR A 283 -1.30 -13.00 -19.37
CA THR A 283 -2.04 -13.98 -20.19
C THR A 283 -1.23 -14.43 -21.40
N ASN A 284 -1.63 -15.55 -22.02
CA ASN A 284 -1.09 -16.00 -23.32
C ASN A 284 -1.25 -14.97 -24.47
N THR A 285 -2.18 -14.04 -24.31
CA THR A 285 -2.50 -12.96 -25.25
C THR A 285 -1.82 -11.63 -24.89
N GLY A 286 -1.04 -11.60 -23.80
CA GLY A 286 -0.22 -10.47 -23.40
C GLY A 286 -0.91 -9.47 -22.47
N TYR A 287 -2.14 -9.70 -22.05
CA TYR A 287 -2.83 -8.81 -21.11
C TYR A 287 -2.40 -9.09 -19.68
N LEU A 288 -2.42 -8.06 -18.84
CA LEU A 288 -2.18 -8.21 -17.41
C LEU A 288 -3.47 -8.68 -16.74
N HIS A 289 -3.38 -9.75 -15.96
CA HIS A 289 -4.47 -10.30 -15.15
C HIS A 289 -4.11 -10.11 -13.68
N VAL A 290 -4.85 -9.29 -12.97
CA VAL A 290 -4.59 -8.95 -11.56
C VAL A 290 -5.72 -9.48 -10.71
N GLN A 291 -5.40 -10.37 -9.78
CA GLN A 291 -6.33 -10.95 -8.83
C GLN A 291 -6.06 -10.39 -7.42
N MET A 292 -7.15 -10.09 -6.71
CA MET A 292 -7.17 -9.56 -5.34
C MET A 292 -8.18 -10.33 -4.49
N HIS A 293 -7.91 -10.42 -3.18
CA HIS A 293 -8.80 -11.03 -2.20
C HIS A 293 -9.57 -9.97 -1.43
N PHE A 294 -10.87 -10.17 -1.20
CA PHE A 294 -11.69 -9.26 -0.39
C PHE A 294 -11.61 -9.55 1.11
N VAL A 295 -11.82 -8.53 1.94
CA VAL A 295 -11.90 -8.70 3.42
C VAL A 295 -13.04 -9.62 3.84
N LYS A 296 -14.17 -9.59 3.11
CA LYS A 296 -15.34 -10.44 3.39
C LYS A 296 -15.19 -11.86 2.84
N GLY A 297 -14.03 -12.19 2.28
CA GLY A 297 -13.78 -13.44 1.56
C GLY A 297 -14.20 -13.37 0.09
N GLY A 298 -13.63 -14.28 -0.69
CA GLY A 298 -13.79 -14.34 -2.15
C GLY A 298 -12.72 -13.54 -2.89
N ASP A 299 -12.61 -13.83 -4.18
CA ASP A 299 -11.60 -13.27 -5.07
C ASP A 299 -12.24 -12.46 -6.19
N LEU A 300 -11.48 -11.47 -6.65
CA LEU A 300 -11.79 -10.69 -7.84
C LEU A 300 -10.58 -10.72 -8.75
N ALA A 301 -10.82 -10.82 -10.05
CA ALA A 301 -9.79 -10.60 -11.05
C ALA A 301 -10.19 -9.51 -12.05
N VAL A 302 -9.21 -8.67 -12.41
CA VAL A 302 -9.31 -7.72 -13.51
C VAL A 302 -8.31 -8.04 -14.60
N LYS A 303 -8.62 -7.59 -15.81
CA LYS A 303 -7.76 -7.73 -16.98
C LYS A 303 -7.56 -6.36 -17.62
N THR A 304 -6.34 -6.03 -17.99
CA THR A 304 -6.06 -4.79 -18.73
C THR A 304 -6.65 -4.82 -20.14
N THR A 305 -6.90 -3.65 -20.73
CA THR A 305 -7.49 -3.57 -22.08
C THR A 305 -6.47 -3.64 -23.21
N LEU A 306 -5.17 -3.46 -22.92
CA LEU A 306 -4.09 -3.56 -23.91
C LEU A 306 -3.02 -4.55 -23.42
N PRO A 307 -2.37 -5.25 -24.38
CA PRO A 307 -1.29 -6.15 -24.07
C PRO A 307 0.00 -5.41 -23.72
N LEU A 308 0.84 -6.05 -22.89
CA LEU A 308 2.14 -5.53 -22.51
C LEU A 308 3.11 -5.53 -23.70
N PRO A 309 4.04 -4.56 -23.79
CA PRO A 309 5.00 -4.52 -24.88
C PRO A 309 5.99 -5.70 -24.86
N LEU A 310 6.28 -6.25 -26.04
CA LEU A 310 7.34 -7.23 -26.25
C LEU A 310 8.64 -6.56 -26.73
N ARG A 311 9.77 -7.18 -26.35
CA ARG A 311 11.14 -6.87 -26.80
C ARG A 311 11.55 -5.40 -26.60
N ARG A 312 11.03 -4.77 -25.56
CA ARG A 312 11.41 -3.43 -25.12
C ARG A 312 11.24 -3.31 -23.61
N TRP A 313 12.07 -2.49 -22.98
CA TRP A 313 11.94 -2.21 -21.55
C TRP A 313 10.72 -1.34 -21.26
N PHE A 314 9.95 -1.74 -20.26
CA PHE A 314 8.89 -0.93 -19.68
C PHE A 314 8.85 -1.13 -18.17
N ARG A 315 8.34 -0.13 -17.45
CA ARG A 315 8.09 -0.19 -16.02
C ARG A 315 6.60 -0.41 -15.79
N LEU A 316 6.27 -1.42 -14.99
CA LEU A 316 4.93 -1.69 -14.51
C LEU A 316 4.82 -1.13 -13.09
N ASP A 317 3.94 -0.15 -12.91
CA ASP A 317 3.60 0.42 -11.62
C ASP A 317 2.18 -0.04 -11.24
N LEU A 318 2.08 -0.81 -10.16
CA LEU A 318 0.83 -1.26 -9.56
C LEU A 318 0.66 -0.53 -8.22
N SER A 319 -0.32 0.36 -8.15
CA SER A 319 -0.64 1.14 -6.96
C SER A 319 -2.03 0.79 -6.45
N ILE A 320 -2.11 0.44 -5.17
CA ILE A 320 -3.35 0.04 -4.50
C ILE A 320 -3.74 1.10 -3.48
N ASN A 321 -5.02 1.48 -3.48
CA ASN A 321 -5.58 2.45 -2.56
C ASN A 321 -6.95 1.98 -2.06
N GLY A 322 -6.93 1.08 -1.09
CA GLY A 322 -8.13 0.48 -0.51
C GLY A 322 -8.92 -0.34 -1.51
N GLN A 323 -9.86 0.30 -2.19
CA GLN A 323 -10.79 -0.29 -3.16
C GLN A 323 -10.39 0.01 -4.62
N GLU A 324 -9.27 0.70 -4.82
CA GLU A 324 -8.81 1.15 -6.13
C GLU A 324 -7.51 0.45 -6.52
N ILE A 325 -7.45 0.01 -7.78
CA ILE A 325 -6.26 -0.55 -8.43
C ILE A 325 -5.87 0.40 -9.57
N ASP A 326 -4.71 1.03 -9.47
CA ASP A 326 -4.11 1.85 -10.51
C ASP A 326 -2.92 1.11 -11.12
N ILE A 327 -3.01 0.85 -12.42
CA ILE A 327 -2.00 0.15 -13.21
C ILE A 327 -1.45 1.12 -14.23
N THR A 328 -0.17 1.46 -14.11
CA THR A 328 0.52 2.34 -15.05
C THR A 328 1.69 1.61 -15.72
N ILE A 329 1.79 1.74 -17.03
CA ILE A 329 2.91 1.26 -17.84
C ILE A 329 3.71 2.47 -18.30
N VAL A 330 4.99 2.51 -17.96
CA VAL A 330 5.91 3.61 -18.27
C VAL A 330 7.02 3.11 -19.18
N GLN A 331 7.40 3.90 -20.17
CA GLN A 331 8.51 3.57 -21.08
C GLN A 331 9.87 3.99 -20.51
N LYS A 332 10.96 3.54 -21.14
CA LYS A 332 12.35 3.87 -20.75
C LYS A 332 12.62 5.38 -20.65
N ASN A 333 11.96 6.19 -21.49
CA ASN A 333 12.00 7.66 -21.50
C ASN A 333 11.12 8.32 -20.41
N MET A 334 10.57 7.53 -19.48
CA MET A 334 9.68 7.98 -18.41
C MET A 334 8.32 8.53 -18.88
N THR A 335 7.94 8.34 -20.16
CA THR A 335 6.60 8.69 -20.63
C THR A 335 5.61 7.59 -20.29
N ILE A 336 4.43 7.99 -19.81
CA ILE A 336 3.33 7.06 -19.52
C ILE A 336 2.80 6.55 -20.86
N PHE A 337 2.90 5.24 -21.08
CA PHE A 337 2.34 4.58 -22.25
C PHE A 337 0.85 4.30 -22.06
N GLN A 338 0.48 3.85 -20.87
CA GLN A 338 -0.89 3.45 -20.55
C GLN A 338 -1.13 3.59 -19.04
N ARG A 339 -2.34 3.97 -18.68
CA ARG A 339 -2.82 3.98 -17.31
C ARG A 339 -4.25 3.44 -17.26
N GLN A 340 -4.54 2.58 -16.30
CA GLN A 340 -5.87 2.00 -16.09
C GLN A 340 -6.21 2.00 -14.62
N LEU A 341 -7.43 2.43 -14.33
CA LEU A 341 -7.98 2.56 -13.00
C LEU A 341 -9.20 1.66 -12.87
N PHE A 342 -9.19 0.83 -11.83
CA PHE A 342 -10.30 -0.04 -11.48
C PHE A 342 -10.77 0.29 -10.07
N ASN A 343 -12.06 0.54 -9.90
CA ASN A 343 -12.66 0.93 -8.63
C ASN A 343 -13.73 -0.09 -8.24
N PHE A 344 -13.70 -0.51 -6.98
CA PHE A 344 -14.58 -1.53 -6.41
C PHE A 344 -15.39 -0.99 -5.24
N GLN A 345 -16.44 -1.72 -4.87
CA GLN A 345 -17.29 -1.35 -3.73
C GLN A 345 -16.88 -2.06 -2.42
N GLN A 346 -15.90 -2.97 -2.50
CA GLN A 346 -15.45 -3.79 -1.38
C GLN A 346 -13.95 -3.59 -1.15
N ASP A 347 -13.55 -3.59 0.11
CA ASP A 347 -12.16 -3.44 0.51
C ASP A 347 -11.38 -4.75 0.29
N PHE A 348 -10.11 -4.61 -0.11
CA PHE A 348 -9.19 -5.72 -0.26
C PHE A 348 -8.52 -6.09 1.06
N TYR A 349 -8.20 -7.38 1.22
CA TYR A 349 -7.39 -7.89 2.31
C TYR A 349 -5.94 -8.05 1.87
N TYR A 350 -5.00 -7.55 2.67
CA TYR A 350 -3.57 -7.70 2.39
C TYR A 350 -2.71 -7.66 3.67
N ASP A 351 -2.02 -8.75 3.99
CA ASP A 351 -0.98 -8.80 5.03
C ASP A 351 0.36 -9.22 4.41
N ASP A 352 1.19 -8.24 4.08
CA ASP A 352 2.51 -8.42 3.49
C ASP A 352 3.52 -9.21 4.37
N THR A 353 3.22 -9.37 5.66
CA THR A 353 4.04 -10.14 6.61
C THR A 353 3.49 -11.55 6.87
N GLY A 354 2.27 -11.83 6.41
CA GLY A 354 1.56 -13.09 6.64
C GLY A 354 1.94 -14.21 5.67
N GLY A 355 3.01 -14.06 4.89
CA GLY A 355 3.33 -14.95 3.78
C GLY A 355 4.62 -14.54 3.08
N TYR A 356 4.65 -14.69 1.76
CA TYR A 356 5.80 -14.31 0.95
C TYR A 356 5.40 -13.86 -0.45
N LEU A 357 6.20 -12.94 -1.01
CA LEU A 357 6.06 -12.47 -2.38
C LEU A 357 6.93 -13.29 -3.32
N VAL A 358 6.41 -13.60 -4.49
CA VAL A 358 7.13 -14.29 -5.56
C VAL A 358 7.25 -13.38 -6.78
N LEU A 359 8.44 -13.33 -7.38
CA LEU A 359 8.70 -12.73 -8.70
C LEU A 359 8.97 -13.84 -9.72
N GLY A 360 8.27 -13.80 -10.86
CA GLY A 360 8.41 -14.80 -11.91
C GLY A 360 7.62 -16.08 -11.61
N GLY A 361 8.26 -17.25 -11.73
CA GLY A 361 7.61 -18.55 -11.55
C GLY A 361 7.74 -19.14 -10.15
N SER A 362 6.95 -20.16 -9.86
CA SER A 362 7.12 -21.03 -8.68
C SER A 362 6.52 -22.40 -8.96
N ARG A 363 6.48 -23.27 -7.93
CA ARG A 363 5.76 -24.54 -7.98
C ARG A 363 4.31 -24.42 -8.45
N TYR A 364 3.67 -23.27 -8.26
CA TYR A 364 2.26 -23.05 -8.58
C TYR A 364 1.99 -22.62 -10.02
N VAL A 365 2.86 -21.80 -10.61
CA VAL A 365 2.66 -21.21 -11.94
C VAL A 365 4.02 -20.97 -12.63
N PRO A 366 4.15 -21.21 -13.95
CA PRO A 366 5.34 -20.80 -14.69
C PRO A 366 5.51 -19.28 -14.66
N GLY A 367 6.73 -18.79 -14.75
CA GLY A 367 7.03 -17.36 -14.81
C GLY A 367 6.90 -16.77 -16.21
N VAL A 368 6.98 -15.45 -16.31
CA VAL A 368 7.18 -14.78 -17.61
C VAL A 368 8.55 -15.10 -18.21
N LYS A 369 8.64 -15.14 -19.53
CA LYS A 369 9.93 -15.32 -20.22
C LYS A 369 10.51 -13.98 -20.64
N GLY A 370 11.66 -13.63 -20.07
CA GLY A 370 12.28 -12.32 -20.29
C GLY A 370 13.17 -11.90 -19.14
N TYR A 371 13.23 -10.61 -18.87
CA TYR A 371 14.10 -10.03 -17.84
C TYR A 371 13.29 -9.14 -16.91
N PHE A 372 13.56 -9.28 -15.62
CA PHE A 372 13.20 -8.31 -14.60
C PHE A 372 14.39 -7.36 -14.40
N GLY A 373 14.12 -6.06 -14.36
CA GLY A 373 15.08 -5.05 -13.90
C GLY A 373 14.94 -4.82 -12.41
N SER A 374 15.16 -3.59 -11.96
CA SER A 374 14.92 -3.24 -10.56
C SER A 374 13.43 -3.31 -10.19
N VAL A 375 13.16 -3.80 -8.98
CA VAL A 375 11.81 -3.96 -8.42
C VAL A 375 11.78 -3.31 -7.04
N LYS A 376 10.91 -2.31 -6.88
CA LYS A 376 10.71 -1.54 -5.65
C LYS A 376 9.31 -1.76 -5.11
N TYR A 377 9.20 -1.85 -3.80
CA TYR A 377 7.95 -2.01 -3.08
C TYR A 377 7.84 -0.97 -1.97
N TYR A 378 6.82 -0.12 -2.08
CA TYR A 378 6.48 0.93 -1.12
C TYR A 378 5.35 0.42 -0.24
N ARG A 379 5.67 0.03 1.00
CA ARG A 379 4.78 -0.78 1.85
C ARG A 379 3.57 -0.04 2.38
N LEU A 380 3.71 1.26 2.66
CA LEU A 380 2.69 2.06 3.37
C LEU A 380 2.13 3.19 2.53
N ASN A 381 2.64 3.38 1.31
CA ASN A 381 2.34 4.52 0.48
C ASN A 381 1.75 4.08 -0.84
N ASN A 382 0.59 4.63 -1.18
CA ASN A 382 0.12 4.72 -2.55
C ASN A 382 0.82 5.90 -3.22
N LEU A 383 1.74 5.62 -4.14
CA LEU A 383 2.45 6.65 -4.88
C LEU A 383 1.85 6.78 -6.28
N GLU A 384 1.49 8.01 -6.64
CA GLU A 384 1.28 8.37 -8.04
C GLU A 384 2.59 8.21 -8.81
N THR A 385 2.52 7.61 -9.99
CA THR A 385 3.65 7.33 -10.89
C THR A 385 4.61 8.51 -11.12
N LYS A 386 4.10 9.75 -11.09
CA LYS A 386 4.88 10.98 -11.26
C LYS A 386 5.61 11.45 -10.00
N ARG A 387 5.23 10.95 -8.83
CA ARG A 387 5.74 11.39 -7.52
C ARG A 387 6.96 10.61 -7.04
N PHE A 388 7.35 9.53 -7.73
CA PHE A 388 8.54 8.75 -7.36
C PHE A 388 9.48 8.47 -8.52
N SER A 389 10.78 8.57 -8.23
CA SER A 389 11.86 8.30 -9.17
C SER A 389 12.29 6.84 -9.08
N HIS A 390 11.90 6.06 -10.09
CA HIS A 390 12.41 4.72 -10.31
C HIS A 390 12.88 4.58 -11.77
N PRO A 391 13.94 5.31 -12.16
CA PRO A 391 14.52 5.19 -13.48
C PRO A 391 15.14 3.80 -13.65
N PHE A 392 15.28 3.36 -14.89
CA PHE A 392 15.96 2.12 -15.20
C PHE A 392 17.43 2.22 -14.76
N SER A 393 17.85 1.35 -13.84
CA SER A 393 19.25 1.19 -13.48
C SER A 393 19.95 0.26 -14.50
N ASN A 394 21.24 0.48 -14.75
CA ASN A 394 22.07 -0.40 -15.60
C ASN A 394 21.81 -0.29 -17.13
N LYS A 395 22.07 0.91 -17.69
CA LYS A 395 21.90 1.21 -19.13
C LYS A 395 22.66 0.25 -20.05
N GLU A 396 23.90 -0.08 -19.69
CA GLU A 396 24.78 -0.91 -20.53
C GLU A 396 24.20 -2.31 -20.77
N ILE A 397 23.74 -2.99 -19.71
CA ILE A 397 23.11 -4.32 -19.84
C ILE A 397 21.80 -4.21 -20.63
N SER A 398 21.02 -3.16 -20.39
CA SER A 398 19.78 -2.92 -21.15
C SER A 398 20.04 -2.84 -22.64
N GLU A 399 21.03 -2.04 -23.05
CA GLU A 399 21.35 -1.80 -24.45
C GLU A 399 21.90 -3.07 -25.11
N LYS A 400 22.72 -3.85 -24.39
CA LYS A 400 23.21 -5.15 -24.88
C LYS A 400 22.06 -6.16 -25.09
N ILE A 401 21.09 -6.22 -24.18
CA ILE A 401 19.90 -7.09 -24.32
C ILE A 401 19.07 -6.65 -25.53
N GLU A 402 18.78 -5.35 -25.65
CA GLU A 402 18.02 -4.79 -26.77
C GLU A 402 18.72 -5.07 -28.11
N LEU A 403 20.02 -4.80 -28.20
CA LEU A 403 20.85 -5.06 -29.38
C LEU A 403 20.86 -6.54 -29.75
N TYR A 404 21.03 -7.44 -28.77
CA TYR A 404 21.07 -8.89 -29.01
C TYR A 404 19.77 -9.39 -29.65
N TYR A 405 18.61 -9.01 -29.10
CA TYR A 405 17.32 -9.46 -29.65
C TYR A 405 16.94 -8.73 -30.94
N HIS A 406 17.40 -7.49 -31.14
CA HIS A 406 17.26 -6.79 -32.41
C HIS A 406 18.07 -7.51 -33.52
N LYS A 407 19.35 -7.80 -33.28
CA LYS A 407 20.21 -8.56 -34.20
C LYS A 407 19.62 -9.93 -34.51
N ARG A 408 19.17 -10.67 -33.48
CA ARG A 408 18.52 -11.97 -33.66
C ARG A 408 17.27 -11.90 -34.52
N ALA A 409 16.44 -10.87 -34.36
CA ALA A 409 15.25 -10.67 -35.18
C ALA A 409 15.62 -10.40 -36.65
N ASN A 410 16.67 -9.59 -36.89
CA ASN A 410 17.18 -9.33 -38.23
C ASN A 410 17.67 -10.61 -38.93
N ILE A 411 18.48 -11.42 -38.24
CA ILE A 411 18.96 -12.70 -38.76
C ILE A 411 17.78 -13.62 -39.09
N GLN A 412 16.79 -13.72 -38.18
CA GLN A 412 15.65 -14.59 -38.39
C GLN A 412 14.75 -14.12 -39.55
N ASN A 413 14.60 -12.81 -39.75
CA ASN A 413 13.91 -12.25 -40.91
C ASN A 413 14.70 -12.52 -42.20
N GLY A 414 16.03 -12.38 -42.18
CA GLY A 414 16.91 -12.70 -43.31
C GLY A 414 16.76 -14.16 -43.74
N ILE A 415 16.82 -15.10 -42.79
CA ILE A 415 16.62 -16.53 -43.04
C ILE A 415 15.21 -16.80 -43.58
N THR A 416 14.17 -16.17 -43.01
CA THR A 416 12.78 -16.39 -43.44
C THR A 416 12.56 -15.89 -44.85
N ASN A 417 13.05 -14.69 -45.19
CA ASN A 417 12.97 -14.13 -46.53
C ASN A 417 13.73 -15.01 -47.53
N GLN A 418 14.94 -15.48 -47.19
CA GLN A 418 15.69 -16.41 -48.03
C GLN A 418 14.96 -17.74 -48.22
N ARG A 419 14.33 -18.29 -47.17
CA ARG A 419 13.57 -19.54 -47.25
C ARG A 419 12.30 -19.39 -48.10
N PHE A 420 11.66 -18.22 -48.06
CA PHE A 420 10.57 -17.87 -48.97
C PHE A 420 11.08 -17.71 -50.41
N SER A 421 12.22 -17.04 -50.63
CA SER A 421 12.84 -16.92 -51.95
C SER A 421 13.25 -18.28 -52.52
N LEU A 422 13.76 -19.20 -51.69
CA LEU A 422 14.11 -20.57 -52.09
C LEU A 422 12.87 -21.39 -52.45
N LYS A 423 11.81 -21.35 -51.64
CA LYS A 423 10.53 -22.02 -51.98
C LYS A 423 9.89 -21.44 -53.24
N TYR A 424 9.93 -20.13 -53.41
CA TYR A 424 9.45 -19.47 -54.62
C TYR A 424 10.31 -19.85 -55.85
N PHE A 425 11.61 -20.06 -55.66
CA PHE A 425 12.51 -20.56 -56.70
C PHE A 425 12.21 -22.04 -57.02
N GLU A 426 12.00 -22.90 -56.02
CA GLU A 426 11.64 -24.31 -56.19
C GLU A 426 10.26 -24.50 -56.86
N GLU A 427 9.28 -23.65 -56.55
CA GLU A 427 7.94 -23.71 -57.14
C GLU A 427 7.86 -23.09 -58.55
N ASN A 428 8.74 -22.15 -58.91
CA ASN A 428 8.76 -21.51 -60.24
C ASN A 428 9.87 -22.00 -61.18
N GLN A 429 10.86 -22.76 -60.69
CA GLN A 429 11.71 -23.60 -61.53
C GLN A 429 11.14 -25.02 -61.55
N GLN A 430 10.18 -25.24 -62.45
CA GLN A 430 10.10 -26.53 -63.10
C GLN A 430 11.42 -26.71 -63.87
N CYS A 431 12.44 -27.30 -63.26
CA CYS A 431 13.48 -27.95 -64.07
C CYS A 431 12.73 -28.96 -64.94
N PRO A 432 12.71 -28.83 -66.28
CA PRO A 432 12.11 -29.84 -67.12
C PRO A 432 13.06 -31.04 -67.05
N LEU A 433 12.76 -31.95 -66.12
CA LEU A 433 13.29 -33.30 -66.14
C LEU A 433 12.77 -33.96 -67.42
N ASP A 434 13.73 -34.37 -68.24
CA ASP A 434 13.62 -35.21 -69.42
C ASP A 434 12.97 -34.59 -70.67
N ASN A 435 13.82 -33.97 -71.49
CA ASN A 435 13.56 -33.80 -72.93
C ASN A 435 14.77 -34.27 -73.73
N TYR A 436 14.54 -35.07 -74.77
CA TYR A 436 15.52 -35.71 -75.66
C TYR A 436 16.61 -34.76 -76.20
N TYR A 437 16.30 -33.46 -76.29
CA TYR A 437 17.25 -32.43 -76.72
C TYR A 437 18.35 -32.09 -75.69
N TRP A 438 18.19 -32.45 -74.41
CA TRP A 438 19.20 -32.19 -73.35
C TRP A 438 20.41 -33.13 -73.42
N GLU A 439 20.24 -34.38 -73.85
CA GLU A 439 21.37 -35.31 -74.07
C GLU A 439 22.31 -34.81 -75.17
N LEU A 440 21.76 -34.18 -76.21
CA LEU A 440 22.52 -33.60 -77.32
C LEU A 440 23.35 -32.37 -76.90
N ILE A 441 22.85 -31.59 -75.94
CA ILE A 441 23.54 -30.41 -75.41
C ILE A 441 24.73 -30.82 -74.52
N ASN A 442 24.56 -31.83 -73.66
CA ASN A 442 25.63 -32.37 -72.81
C ASN A 442 26.76 -33.04 -73.60
N LYS A 443 26.47 -33.56 -74.80
CA LYS A 443 27.48 -34.21 -75.65
C LYS A 443 28.42 -33.22 -76.37
N HIS A 444 28.01 -31.94 -76.51
CA HIS A 444 28.73 -30.98 -77.36
C HIS A 444 29.04 -29.61 -76.74
N ARG A 445 28.64 -29.30 -75.50
CA ARG A 445 29.11 -28.10 -74.77
C ARG A 445 29.33 -28.34 -73.29
N SER A 446 30.33 -27.65 -72.73
CA SER A 446 30.67 -27.63 -71.31
C SER A 446 29.44 -27.37 -70.43
N PRO A 447 29.35 -28.00 -69.24
CA PRO A 447 28.16 -27.94 -68.40
C PRO A 447 27.86 -26.50 -67.98
N LEU A 448 26.60 -26.09 -68.15
CA LEU A 448 26.07 -24.87 -67.56
C LEU A 448 26.21 -24.98 -66.04
N LYS A 449 27.18 -24.28 -65.47
CA LYS A 449 27.29 -24.11 -64.01
C LYS A 449 26.06 -23.37 -63.53
N CYS A 450 25.21 -24.03 -62.75
CA CYS A 450 24.27 -23.32 -61.88
C CYS A 450 25.09 -22.32 -61.07
N VAL A 451 24.77 -21.04 -61.16
CA VAL A 451 25.40 -20.01 -60.32
C VAL A 451 24.94 -20.30 -58.90
N PRO A 452 25.84 -20.72 -57.98
CA PRO A 452 25.44 -20.87 -56.59
C PRO A 452 25.00 -19.49 -56.09
N LEU A 453 23.83 -19.44 -55.45
CA LEU A 453 23.43 -18.24 -54.74
C LEU A 453 24.47 -18.01 -53.64
N ASP A 454 25.22 -16.92 -53.73
CA ASP A 454 26.33 -16.61 -52.86
C ASP A 454 25.80 -16.18 -51.47
N TRP A 455 25.39 -17.16 -50.67
CA TRP A 455 24.87 -16.99 -49.31
C TRP A 455 25.92 -16.39 -48.37
N GLU A 456 27.19 -16.47 -48.76
CA GLU A 456 28.34 -16.05 -47.98
C GLU A 456 28.54 -14.54 -48.00
N THR A 457 28.35 -13.86 -49.13
CA THR A 457 28.62 -12.43 -49.25
C THR A 457 27.57 -11.55 -48.55
N GLY A 458 26.33 -12.02 -48.41
CA GLY A 458 25.28 -11.32 -47.68
C GLY A 458 25.36 -11.42 -46.14
N LEU A 459 26.03 -12.45 -45.61
CA LEU A 459 26.19 -12.69 -44.17
C LEU A 459 27.61 -12.37 -43.66
N ARG A 460 28.66 -12.51 -44.50
CA ARG A 460 30.06 -12.28 -44.09
C ARG A 460 30.43 -10.83 -43.84
N GLY A 461 29.68 -9.85 -44.37
CA GLY A 461 30.03 -8.44 -44.23
C GLY A 461 29.92 -7.89 -42.81
N GLU A 462 29.04 -8.46 -41.97
CA GLU A 462 28.73 -7.89 -40.63
C GLU A 462 29.02 -8.83 -39.44
N ASP A 463 29.16 -10.14 -39.63
CA ASP A 463 29.19 -11.14 -38.54
C ASP A 463 30.57 -11.73 -38.20
N GLN A 464 31.66 -11.25 -38.81
CA GLN A 464 33.01 -11.81 -38.60
C GLN A 464 33.53 -11.64 -37.16
N SER A 465 33.11 -10.60 -36.44
CA SER A 465 33.56 -10.33 -35.07
C SER A 465 32.99 -11.28 -34.01
N MET A 466 31.88 -11.98 -34.29
CA MET A 466 31.24 -12.89 -33.32
C MET A 466 31.73 -14.35 -33.39
N LEU A 467 32.36 -14.75 -34.50
CA LEU A 467 32.92 -16.09 -34.66
C LEU A 467 34.35 -16.20 -34.09
N GLU A 468 35.03 -15.08 -33.91
CA GLU A 468 36.32 -14.99 -33.20
C GLU A 468 36.10 -14.92 -31.69
N ASP A 469 35.15 -14.10 -31.20
CA ASP A 469 34.84 -13.98 -29.75
C ASP A 469 34.32 -15.29 -29.12
N ARG A 470 33.79 -16.21 -29.93
CA ARG A 470 33.32 -17.53 -29.47
C ARG A 470 34.43 -18.57 -29.33
N ARG A 471 35.61 -18.34 -29.92
CA ARG A 471 36.78 -19.22 -29.75
C ARG A 471 37.58 -18.88 -28.50
N ASP A 472 37.55 -17.62 -28.07
CA ASP A 472 38.34 -17.15 -26.92
C ASP A 472 37.62 -17.21 -25.56
N ALA A 473 36.37 -17.69 -25.52
CA ALA A 473 35.56 -17.79 -24.31
C ALA A 473 35.11 -19.22 -23.94
N MET A 474 35.94 -20.24 -24.22
CA MET A 474 35.83 -21.52 -23.52
C MET A 474 36.69 -21.46 -22.23
N PRO A 475 36.08 -21.36 -21.03
CA PRO A 475 36.83 -21.61 -19.81
C PRO A 475 37.21 -23.10 -19.78
N HIS A 476 38.51 -23.38 -19.80
CA HIS A 476 39.05 -24.67 -19.39
C HIS A 476 38.67 -24.89 -17.91
N PHE A 477 37.70 -25.78 -17.67
CA PHE A 477 37.51 -26.36 -16.35
C PHE A 477 38.59 -27.42 -16.14
N PRO A 478 39.43 -27.33 -15.10
CA PRO A 478 40.32 -28.42 -14.75
C PRO A 478 39.48 -29.60 -14.25
N GLU A 479 39.68 -30.77 -14.86
CA GLU A 479 39.14 -32.04 -14.40
C GLU A 479 39.67 -32.34 -12.98
N GLY A 480 38.82 -32.13 -11.98
CA GLY A 480 39.04 -32.59 -10.62
C GLY A 480 38.44 -33.98 -10.45
N ASN A 481 39.32 -34.96 -10.26
CA ASN A 481 38.98 -36.36 -9.99
C ASN A 481 37.92 -36.52 -8.90
N VAL A 482 36.87 -37.25 -9.25
CA VAL A 482 35.93 -37.85 -8.30
C VAL A 482 36.61 -39.08 -7.69
N LEU A 483 36.80 -39.07 -6.37
CA LEU A 483 36.95 -40.28 -5.58
C LEU A 483 35.71 -40.41 -4.69
N LEU A 484 35.21 -41.65 -4.67
CA LEU A 484 34.01 -42.20 -4.03
C LEU A 484 33.59 -41.59 -2.69
#